data_AF-A0AAN7Q7X3-F1
#
_entry.id   AF-A0AAN7Q7X3-F1
#
_cell.length_a   1.000
_cell.length_b   1.000
_cell.length_c   1.000
_cell.angle_alpha   90.00
_cell.angle_beta   90.00
_cell.angle_gamma   90.00
#
_symmetry.space_group_name_H-M   'P 1'
#
loop_
_entity.id
_entity.type
_entity.pdbx_description
1 polymer ?
#
loop_
_entity_poly.entity_id
_entity_poly.type
_entity_poly.pdbx_seq_one_letter_code
_entity_poly.pdbx_strand_id
1 'polypeptide(L)'
;MEDLEIGVRFPSYRVLMHYLEKFSEETQSKFWKRDARTIGASRSLGITKYLNPDIIYFEIKFTCVYGGMDFKTKGRNIRPRQPSLKTSGCPVYLRFKASQDGETLQLVAKNLNHNHELKPERKKRTGHDSSQNVEAKKHKQEKEDEEEVIEKTEFVEKESSPEKEMVDCVLQDENLKINVEYLKYQGLIAPVFTPFHDDLGRTLNLEVLPAYAQYLIDAGISGVLVNGTTGEGMSMSVEERKLVTEVWSQLCNQGQLHLMVQIGGASLPDVLELAQHAEQVGANSLLCLPELFHKPNTCEDLIRYLQIVSQAAPYTPLFYYHIPGLTGVNLNMGEFLRKITGEISTFSGIKFTSTVLDEGYAAVTANDGKYSVFLGADTVMAGAYALGFDSAIATTLNIFPQYGQQILQCIKDGNITEAQSKQSDLNSAIGIITKNGTWVPTMKIAMNLLTSLNVGPTREPLKSLTAVEESQMETELKGLSFITS
;
A
#
# COMPACT_ATOMS: atom_id res chain seq x y z
N MET A 1 15.44 -6.04 -30.43
CA MET A 1 16.53 -6.44 -29.51
C MET A 1 17.37 -7.53 -30.16
N GLU A 2 18.61 -7.78 -29.73
CA GLU A 2 19.36 -9.00 -30.13
C GLU A 2 18.52 -10.24 -29.82
N ASP A 3 18.62 -11.27 -30.66
CA ASP A 3 17.94 -12.55 -30.42
C ASP A 3 18.27 -13.04 -29.00
N LEU A 4 17.25 -13.47 -28.24
CA LEU A 4 17.43 -13.94 -26.85
C LEU A 4 18.30 -15.21 -26.82
N GLU A 5 19.62 -15.10 -26.85
CA GLU A 5 20.55 -16.23 -26.96
C GLU A 5 20.80 -16.92 -25.61
N ILE A 6 21.05 -18.23 -25.66
CA ILE A 6 21.49 -18.97 -24.46
C ILE A 6 22.83 -18.38 -24.03
N GLY A 7 22.93 -18.02 -22.76
CA GLY A 7 24.10 -17.41 -22.17
C GLY A 7 23.97 -15.92 -21.88
N VAL A 8 22.93 -15.23 -22.39
CA VAL A 8 22.65 -13.83 -22.02
C VAL A 8 22.50 -13.69 -20.50
N ARG A 9 23.07 -12.62 -19.96
CA ARG A 9 23.16 -12.35 -18.51
C ARG A 9 22.38 -11.10 -18.15
N PHE A 10 21.65 -11.16 -17.06
CA PHE A 10 20.89 -10.05 -16.49
C PHE A 10 21.43 -9.73 -15.09
N PRO A 11 21.76 -8.45 -14.80
CA PRO A 11 22.38 -8.08 -13.54
C PRO A 11 21.42 -8.15 -12.33
N SER A 12 20.11 -8.24 -12.57
CA SER A 12 19.11 -8.40 -11.51
C SER A 12 17.83 -9.06 -12.03
N TYR A 13 17.00 -9.56 -11.12
CA TYR A 13 15.66 -10.02 -11.47
C TYR A 13 14.79 -8.91 -12.09
N ARG A 14 14.92 -7.67 -11.59
CA ARG A 14 14.20 -6.51 -12.13
C ARG A 14 14.55 -6.26 -13.60
N VAL A 15 15.84 -6.28 -13.94
CA VAL A 15 16.29 -6.06 -15.33
C VAL A 15 15.83 -7.21 -16.24
N LEU A 16 15.83 -8.46 -15.75
CA LEU A 16 15.25 -9.59 -16.46
C LEU A 16 13.75 -9.40 -16.73
N MET A 17 12.97 -8.95 -15.74
CA MET A 17 11.52 -8.74 -15.91
C MET A 17 11.21 -7.64 -16.93
N HIS A 18 11.93 -6.52 -16.88
CA HIS A 18 11.81 -5.44 -17.87
C HIS A 18 12.16 -5.91 -19.29
N TYR A 19 13.19 -6.75 -19.42
CA TYR A 19 13.53 -7.36 -20.70
C TYR A 19 12.40 -8.29 -21.19
N LEU A 20 11.88 -9.16 -20.31
CA LEU A 20 10.82 -10.10 -20.66
C LEU A 20 9.51 -9.41 -21.05
N GLU A 21 9.20 -8.27 -20.47
CA GLU A 21 8.05 -7.44 -20.84
C GLU A 21 8.19 -6.95 -22.28
N LYS A 22 9.31 -6.29 -22.61
CA LYS A 22 9.56 -5.84 -23.99
C LYS A 22 9.63 -7.00 -24.98
N PHE A 23 10.26 -8.10 -24.59
CA PHE A 23 10.30 -9.32 -25.41
C PHE A 23 8.89 -9.87 -25.67
N SER A 24 8.01 -9.83 -24.66
CA SER A 24 6.62 -10.26 -24.79
C SER A 24 5.81 -9.38 -25.75
N GLU A 25 6.08 -8.07 -25.77
CA GLU A 25 5.47 -7.12 -26.69
C GLU A 25 5.96 -7.35 -28.13
N GLU A 26 7.29 -7.46 -28.32
CA GLU A 26 7.91 -7.67 -29.63
C GLU A 26 7.47 -9.01 -30.26
N THR A 27 7.42 -10.10 -29.47
CA THR A 27 7.06 -11.43 -29.99
C THR A 27 5.58 -11.75 -29.88
N GLN A 28 4.77 -10.88 -29.28
CA GLN A 28 3.36 -11.14 -28.96
C GLN A 28 3.14 -12.39 -28.10
N SER A 29 4.15 -12.79 -27.33
CA SER A 29 4.12 -13.97 -26.46
C SER A 29 3.96 -13.55 -25.01
N LYS A 30 2.97 -14.09 -24.28
CA LYS A 30 2.84 -13.86 -22.84
C LYS A 30 3.45 -15.01 -22.04
N PHE A 31 4.24 -14.68 -21.03
CA PHE A 31 4.92 -15.64 -20.15
C PHE A 31 4.50 -15.50 -18.70
N TRP A 32 4.26 -16.60 -18.00
CA TRP A 32 4.09 -16.65 -16.54
C TRP A 32 5.21 -17.44 -15.90
N LYS A 33 5.55 -17.08 -14.66
CA LYS A 33 6.51 -17.83 -13.83
C LYS A 33 5.91 -19.21 -13.51
N ARG A 34 6.56 -20.27 -13.96
CA ARG A 34 6.11 -21.66 -13.79
C ARG A 34 6.69 -22.32 -12.55
N ASP A 35 7.99 -22.14 -12.35
CA ASP A 35 8.75 -22.75 -11.27
C ASP A 35 9.89 -21.81 -10.89
N ALA A 36 10.23 -21.77 -9.61
CA ALA A 36 11.42 -21.07 -9.17
C ALA A 36 11.95 -21.64 -7.87
N ARG A 37 13.28 -21.66 -7.77
CA ARG A 37 14.02 -21.97 -6.56
C ARG A 37 14.74 -20.71 -6.13
N THR A 38 14.45 -20.25 -4.93
CA THR A 38 15.15 -19.10 -4.33
C THR A 38 16.57 -19.50 -3.97
N ILE A 39 17.43 -18.50 -3.77
CA ILE A 39 18.80 -18.73 -3.26
C ILE A 39 18.74 -19.38 -1.87
N GLY A 40 17.84 -18.92 -0.99
CA GLY A 40 17.67 -19.49 0.35
C GLY A 40 17.39 -20.99 0.33
N ALA A 41 16.51 -21.45 -0.56
CA ALA A 41 16.22 -22.88 -0.75
C ALA A 41 17.38 -23.68 -1.37
N SER A 42 18.36 -23.02 -2.00
CA SER A 42 19.48 -23.64 -2.71
C SER A 42 20.79 -23.64 -1.89
N ARG A 43 20.86 -22.91 -0.77
CA ARG A 43 22.03 -22.92 0.14
C ARG A 43 22.29 -24.31 0.77
N SER A 44 21.28 -25.18 0.83
CA SER A 44 21.42 -26.59 1.22
C SER A 44 22.23 -27.44 0.23
N LEU A 45 22.59 -26.90 -0.94
CA LEU A 45 23.32 -27.59 -2.02
C LEU A 45 24.79 -27.14 -2.16
N GLY A 46 25.35 -26.43 -1.18
CA GLY A 46 26.79 -26.15 -1.10
C GLY A 46 27.32 -24.96 -1.91
N ILE A 47 26.46 -23.97 -2.23
CA ILE A 47 26.89 -22.73 -2.88
C ILE A 47 27.42 -21.76 -1.82
N THR A 48 28.74 -21.62 -1.74
CA THR A 48 29.47 -20.90 -0.68
C THR A 48 30.00 -19.52 -1.08
N LYS A 49 29.55 -18.95 -2.20
CA LYS A 49 29.99 -17.62 -2.65
C LYS A 49 28.91 -16.55 -2.53
N TYR A 50 29.37 -15.32 -2.27
CA TYR A 50 28.61 -14.07 -2.28
C TYR A 50 27.72 -14.01 -3.52
N LEU A 51 26.42 -13.85 -3.31
CA LEU A 51 25.43 -13.70 -4.37
C LEU A 51 24.93 -12.27 -4.32
N ASN A 52 24.91 -11.59 -5.48
CA ASN A 52 24.36 -10.25 -5.61
C ASN A 52 22.93 -10.23 -5.02
N PRO A 53 22.62 -9.35 -4.05
CA PRO A 53 21.33 -9.32 -3.37
C PRO A 53 20.14 -9.12 -4.31
N ASP A 54 20.37 -8.54 -5.50
CA ASP A 54 19.34 -8.33 -6.52
C ASP A 54 19.00 -9.61 -7.33
N ILE A 55 19.72 -10.70 -7.09
CA ILE A 55 19.48 -12.03 -7.66
C ILE A 55 18.71 -12.84 -6.62
N ILE A 56 17.38 -12.82 -6.69
CA ILE A 56 16.54 -13.50 -5.67
C ILE A 56 16.28 -14.99 -5.97
N TYR A 57 16.50 -15.43 -7.21
CA TYR A 57 16.28 -16.81 -7.67
C TYR A 57 17.59 -17.49 -8.08
N PHE A 58 17.84 -18.68 -7.56
CA PHE A 58 18.89 -19.56 -8.06
C PHE A 58 18.51 -20.18 -9.40
N GLU A 59 17.24 -20.54 -9.57
CA GLU A 59 16.68 -21.03 -10.83
C GLU A 59 15.26 -20.49 -10.98
N ILE A 60 14.90 -20.01 -12.16
CA ILE A 60 13.53 -19.59 -12.49
C ILE A 60 13.17 -20.04 -13.90
N LYS A 61 11.97 -20.59 -14.05
CA LYS A 61 11.41 -21.04 -15.33
C LYS A 61 10.14 -20.25 -15.63
N PHE A 62 10.11 -19.62 -16.80
CA PHE A 62 8.92 -19.02 -17.39
C PHE A 62 8.35 -19.94 -18.46
N THR A 63 7.04 -19.96 -18.61
CA THR A 63 6.33 -20.68 -19.68
C THR A 63 5.29 -19.79 -20.32
N CYS A 64 4.90 -20.08 -21.55
CA CYS A 64 3.76 -19.41 -22.17
C CYS A 64 2.49 -19.58 -21.31
N VAL A 65 1.59 -18.60 -21.32
CA VAL A 65 0.28 -18.65 -20.62
C VAL A 65 -0.59 -19.84 -21.04
N TYR A 66 -0.38 -20.37 -22.24
CA TYR A 66 -1.03 -21.58 -22.75
C TYR A 66 -0.28 -22.88 -22.42
N GLY A 67 0.82 -22.79 -21.66
CA GLY A 67 1.71 -23.90 -21.27
C GLY A 67 1.17 -24.87 -20.20
N GLY A 68 -0.13 -24.81 -19.90
CA GLY A 68 -0.84 -25.74 -19.01
C GLY A 68 -1.01 -25.23 -17.58
N MET A 69 -2.25 -24.90 -17.19
CA MET A 69 -2.65 -24.73 -15.79
C MET A 69 -2.93 -26.10 -15.15
N ASP A 70 -1.88 -26.86 -14.84
CA ASP A 70 -1.98 -27.93 -13.86
C ASP A 70 -1.33 -27.47 -12.56
N PHE A 71 -2.05 -26.64 -11.81
CA PHE A 71 -1.82 -26.56 -10.38
C PHE A 71 -2.40 -27.84 -9.78
N LYS A 72 -1.57 -28.67 -9.14
CA LYS A 72 -2.10 -29.71 -8.25
C LYS A 72 -2.68 -28.99 -7.02
N THR A 73 -3.96 -28.66 -7.05
CA THR A 73 -4.71 -28.25 -5.87
C THR A 73 -4.82 -29.47 -4.94
N LYS A 74 -3.85 -29.65 -4.03
CA LYS A 74 -4.06 -30.54 -2.88
C LYS A 74 -4.92 -29.80 -1.85
N GLY A 75 -6.23 -29.86 -2.06
CA GLY A 75 -7.26 -29.54 -1.07
C GLY A 75 -8.41 -30.52 -1.26
N ARG A 76 -8.75 -31.31 -0.24
CA ARG A 76 -9.89 -32.22 -0.28
C ARG A 76 -11.18 -31.40 -0.51
N ASN A 77 -12.03 -31.90 -1.40
CA ASN A 77 -13.42 -31.46 -1.63
C ASN A 77 -13.68 -30.16 -2.41
N ILE A 78 -13.01 -29.92 -3.54
CA ILE A 78 -13.57 -29.04 -4.58
C ILE A 78 -13.42 -29.70 -5.96
N ARG A 79 -14.52 -29.87 -6.70
CA ARG A 79 -14.47 -30.34 -8.10
C ARG A 79 -13.78 -29.27 -8.95
N PRO A 80 -12.70 -29.60 -9.69
CA PRO A 80 -12.11 -28.64 -10.62
C PRO A 80 -13.07 -28.40 -11.79
N ARG A 81 -13.46 -27.14 -12.01
CA ARG A 81 -14.02 -26.70 -13.30
C ARG A 81 -12.91 -26.83 -14.34
N GLN A 82 -13.07 -27.71 -15.33
CA GLN A 82 -12.21 -27.72 -16.51
C GLN A 82 -12.42 -26.44 -17.32
N PRO A 83 -11.37 -25.63 -17.57
CA PRO A 83 -11.46 -24.58 -18.57
C PRO A 83 -11.43 -25.23 -19.96
N SER A 84 -12.52 -25.08 -20.71
CA SER A 84 -12.59 -25.44 -22.11
C SER A 84 -11.74 -24.47 -22.95
N LEU A 85 -10.45 -24.77 -23.12
CA LEU A 85 -9.58 -24.10 -24.08
C LEU A 85 -8.77 -25.15 -24.86
N LYS A 86 -9.00 -25.22 -26.17
CA LYS A 86 -8.33 -26.09 -27.16
C LYS A 86 -6.81 -25.85 -27.33
N THR A 87 -6.16 -25.15 -26.40
CA THR A 87 -4.74 -24.78 -26.44
C THR A 87 -4.12 -24.85 -25.05
N SER A 88 -4.22 -26.00 -24.39
CA SER A 88 -3.41 -26.32 -23.22
C SER A 88 -2.17 -27.13 -23.64
N GLY A 89 -0.99 -26.78 -23.12
CA GLY A 89 0.26 -27.49 -23.37
C GLY A 89 1.21 -26.83 -24.38
N CYS A 90 1.25 -25.50 -24.45
CA CYS A 90 2.29 -24.80 -25.21
C CYS A 90 3.70 -25.18 -24.71
N PRO A 91 4.63 -25.65 -25.57
CA PRO A 91 5.93 -26.18 -25.13
C PRO A 91 6.98 -25.09 -24.87
N VAL A 92 6.58 -23.82 -24.98
CA VAL A 92 7.45 -22.66 -24.82
C VAL A 92 7.87 -22.49 -23.37
N TYR A 93 9.18 -22.32 -23.17
CA TYR A 93 9.75 -22.00 -21.88
C TYR A 93 11.05 -21.22 -21.98
N LEU A 94 11.36 -20.46 -20.95
CA LEU A 94 12.64 -19.81 -20.71
C LEU A 94 13.12 -20.21 -19.32
N ARG A 95 14.37 -20.66 -19.20
CA ARG A 95 14.95 -21.06 -17.92
C ARG A 95 16.19 -20.24 -17.65
N PHE A 96 16.19 -19.55 -16.54
CA PHE A 96 17.30 -18.74 -16.05
C PHE A 96 17.87 -19.36 -14.79
N LYS A 97 19.19 -19.27 -14.62
CA LYS A 97 19.89 -19.67 -13.40
C LYS A 97 20.84 -18.57 -12.94
N ALA A 98 21.07 -18.49 -11.65
CA ALA A 98 22.17 -17.70 -11.12
C ALA A 98 23.49 -18.20 -11.75
N SER A 99 24.29 -17.24 -12.21
CA SER A 99 25.63 -17.47 -12.73
C SER A 99 26.56 -18.04 -11.64
N GLN A 100 27.62 -18.72 -12.04
CA GLN A 100 28.57 -19.35 -11.10
C GLN A 100 29.32 -18.32 -10.23
N ASP A 101 29.51 -17.11 -10.74
CA ASP A 101 30.08 -15.97 -10.02
C ASP A 101 29.06 -15.31 -9.06
N GLY A 102 27.77 -15.61 -9.20
CA GLY A 102 26.71 -15.14 -8.33
C GLY A 102 26.23 -13.71 -8.63
N GLU A 103 26.69 -13.10 -9.72
CA GLU A 103 26.46 -11.68 -10.00
C GLU A 103 25.23 -11.44 -10.91
N THR A 104 24.85 -12.43 -11.71
CA THR A 104 23.84 -12.30 -12.76
C THR A 104 22.89 -13.50 -12.88
N LEU A 105 21.70 -13.28 -13.45
CA LEU A 105 20.80 -14.33 -13.94
C LEU A 105 21.12 -14.62 -15.41
N GLN A 106 21.49 -15.85 -15.71
CA GLN A 106 21.85 -16.30 -17.04
C GLN A 106 20.75 -17.16 -17.65
N LEU A 107 20.39 -16.92 -18.91
CA LEU A 107 19.52 -17.83 -19.66
C LEU A 107 20.28 -19.13 -19.96
N VAL A 108 19.83 -20.25 -19.39
CA VAL A 108 20.50 -21.56 -19.54
C VAL A 108 19.77 -22.50 -20.50
N ALA A 109 18.48 -22.30 -20.73
CA ALA A 109 17.71 -23.08 -21.70
C ALA A 109 16.47 -22.31 -22.17
N LYS A 110 16.10 -22.47 -23.44
CA LYS A 110 14.90 -21.90 -24.02
C LYS A 110 14.23 -22.85 -25.01
N ASN A 111 12.92 -22.72 -25.15
CA ASN A 111 12.14 -23.15 -26.31
C ASN A 111 11.17 -22.03 -26.63
N LEU A 112 11.22 -21.48 -27.85
CA LEU A 112 10.38 -20.38 -28.30
C LEU A 112 9.33 -20.81 -29.34
N ASN A 113 9.24 -22.11 -29.64
CA ASN A 113 8.30 -22.62 -30.62
C ASN A 113 6.90 -22.76 -30.03
N HIS A 114 5.99 -21.87 -30.40
CA HIS A 114 4.58 -21.96 -30.03
C HIS A 114 3.84 -23.00 -30.89
N ASN A 115 2.93 -23.76 -30.29
CA ASN A 115 2.02 -24.66 -31.00
C ASN A 115 0.61 -24.05 -31.20
N HIS A 116 0.51 -22.73 -31.01
CA HIS A 116 -0.70 -21.95 -31.17
C HIS A 116 -0.35 -20.63 -31.86
N GLU A 117 -1.34 -20.02 -32.50
CA GLU A 117 -1.17 -18.70 -33.10
C GLU A 117 -1.02 -17.64 -32.00
N LEU A 118 -0.07 -16.72 -32.19
CA LEU A 118 0.10 -15.53 -31.38
C LEU A 118 -0.76 -14.43 -31.99
N LYS A 119 -1.78 -13.96 -31.25
CA LYS A 119 -2.67 -12.91 -31.75
C LYS A 119 -2.20 -11.55 -31.22
N PRO A 120 -2.10 -10.52 -32.07
CA PRO A 120 -1.95 -9.14 -31.62
C PRO A 120 -3.16 -8.77 -30.75
N GLU A 121 -2.94 -8.05 -29.65
CA GLU A 121 -4.06 -7.58 -28.82
C GLU A 121 -5.02 -6.71 -29.65
N ARG A 122 -6.32 -7.03 -29.56
CA ARG A 122 -7.36 -6.08 -29.95
C ARG A 122 -7.36 -4.97 -28.91
N LYS A 123 -6.97 -3.75 -29.31
CA LYS A 123 -7.33 -2.52 -28.58
C LYS A 123 -8.81 -2.61 -28.23
N LYS A 124 -9.15 -2.51 -26.93
CA LYS A 124 -10.53 -2.62 -26.44
C LYS A 124 -11.43 -1.71 -27.29
N ARG A 125 -12.32 -2.31 -28.08
CA ARG A 125 -13.37 -1.58 -28.81
C ARG A 125 -14.42 -1.14 -27.80
N THR A 126 -14.67 0.16 -27.77
CA THR A 126 -15.81 0.80 -27.12
C THR A 126 -17.14 0.35 -27.76
N GLY A 127 -18.09 -0.10 -26.92
CA GLY A 127 -19.53 -0.13 -27.18
C GLY A 127 -20.10 -1.20 -28.13
N HIS A 128 -20.85 -2.16 -27.58
CA HIS A 128 -22.19 -2.45 -28.11
C HIS A 128 -23.10 -3.18 -27.12
N ASP A 129 -24.36 -2.81 -27.26
CA ASP A 129 -25.60 -3.17 -26.59
C ASP A 129 -25.94 -4.67 -26.67
N SER A 130 -26.47 -5.23 -25.59
CA SER A 130 -27.28 -6.46 -25.65
C SER A 130 -28.10 -6.61 -24.36
N SER A 131 -29.21 -5.88 -24.34
CA SER A 131 -30.44 -6.35 -23.70
C SER A 131 -30.90 -7.64 -24.43
N GLN A 132 -31.07 -8.73 -23.67
CA GLN A 132 -31.84 -9.98 -23.93
C GLN A 132 -31.10 -11.22 -23.40
N ASN A 133 -31.48 -11.66 -22.19
CA ASN A 133 -31.96 -13.02 -21.94
C ASN A 133 -32.31 -13.20 -20.47
N VAL A 134 -33.60 -13.02 -20.23
CA VAL A 134 -34.34 -13.47 -19.05
C VAL A 134 -34.62 -14.97 -19.21
N GLU A 135 -34.77 -15.65 -18.06
CA GLU A 135 -35.40 -16.96 -17.87
C GLU A 135 -34.64 -18.23 -18.29
N ALA A 136 -34.07 -18.92 -17.29
CA ALA A 136 -34.25 -20.36 -17.14
C ALA A 136 -33.94 -20.86 -15.72
N LYS A 137 -35.00 -21.34 -15.06
CA LYS A 137 -35.08 -22.48 -14.11
C LYS A 137 -34.88 -22.23 -12.62
N LYS A 138 -36.03 -21.97 -11.97
CA LYS A 138 -36.41 -22.39 -10.63
C LYS A 138 -36.68 -23.92 -10.55
N HIS A 139 -36.65 -24.41 -9.30
CA HIS A 139 -37.24 -25.63 -8.73
C HIS A 139 -36.45 -26.96 -8.74
N LYS A 140 -35.95 -27.33 -7.55
CA LYS A 140 -36.43 -28.52 -6.81
C LYS A 140 -36.13 -28.39 -5.31
N GLN A 141 -37.03 -28.91 -4.49
CA GLN A 141 -37.25 -28.66 -3.07
C GLN A 141 -37.38 -30.00 -2.34
N GLU A 142 -37.03 -30.01 -1.04
CA GLU A 142 -37.37 -30.99 0.03
C GLU A 142 -36.76 -32.41 -0.08
N LYS A 143 -36.36 -33.15 0.96
CA LYS A 143 -36.48 -33.27 2.44
C LYS A 143 -35.24 -34.10 2.91
N GLU A 144 -34.81 -34.29 4.15
CA GLU A 144 -35.45 -34.68 5.42
C GLU A 144 -34.35 -34.70 6.51
N ASP A 145 -34.74 -34.57 7.78
CA ASP A 145 -33.91 -34.61 9.00
C ASP A 145 -33.42 -36.03 9.34
N GLU A 146 -32.27 -36.16 10.02
CA GLU A 146 -32.04 -37.13 11.12
C GLU A 146 -30.76 -36.82 11.90
N GLU A 147 -30.84 -36.99 13.22
CA GLU A 147 -29.82 -36.76 14.25
C GLU A 147 -28.66 -37.77 14.21
N GLU A 148 -27.43 -37.36 14.54
CA GLU A 148 -26.50 -38.26 15.25
C GLU A 148 -25.35 -37.52 15.99
N VAL A 149 -25.42 -37.62 17.32
CA VAL A 149 -24.37 -37.97 18.30
C VAL A 149 -23.00 -37.26 18.26
N ILE A 150 -22.76 -36.57 19.37
CA ILE A 150 -21.47 -36.09 19.89
C ILE A 150 -20.61 -37.29 20.29
N GLU A 151 -19.43 -37.44 19.66
CA GLU A 151 -18.32 -38.22 20.24
C GLU A 151 -17.11 -37.32 20.50
N LYS A 152 -16.73 -37.29 21.77
CA LYS A 152 -15.51 -36.70 22.31
C LYS A 152 -14.30 -37.43 21.74
N THR A 153 -13.30 -36.70 21.29
CA THR A 153 -11.94 -37.24 21.20
C THR A 153 -10.98 -36.34 21.96
N GLU A 154 -10.22 -37.01 22.82
CA GLU A 154 -9.33 -36.49 23.84
C GLU A 154 -8.11 -35.79 23.25
N PHE A 155 -7.67 -34.75 23.97
CA PHE A 155 -6.36 -34.14 23.80
C PHE A 155 -5.27 -35.16 24.12
N VAL A 156 -4.34 -35.34 23.18
CA VAL A 156 -3.02 -35.93 23.45
C VAL A 156 -2.00 -34.83 23.21
N GLU A 157 -1.40 -34.35 24.30
CA GLU A 157 -0.17 -33.56 24.27
C GLU A 157 0.94 -34.39 23.61
N LYS A 158 1.62 -33.79 22.64
CA LYS A 158 2.95 -34.23 22.21
C LYS A 158 3.90 -33.05 22.17
N GLU A 159 4.98 -33.25 22.91
CA GLU A 159 6.10 -32.36 23.14
C GLU A 159 6.86 -31.99 21.84
N SER A 160 7.34 -30.74 21.87
CA SER A 160 8.56 -30.19 21.25
C SER A 160 8.95 -30.67 19.84
N SER A 161 8.67 -29.84 18.84
CA SER A 161 9.32 -29.88 17.52
C SER A 161 10.53 -28.92 17.45
N PRO A 162 11.55 -29.23 16.63
CA PRO A 162 12.86 -28.57 16.62
C PRO A 162 12.87 -27.25 15.82
N GLU A 163 11.95 -26.33 16.13
CA GLU A 163 11.90 -25.00 15.51
C GLU A 163 12.59 -23.91 16.36
N LYS A 164 13.01 -24.25 17.58
CA LYS A 164 13.71 -23.34 18.49
C LYS A 164 15.20 -23.14 18.19
N GLU A 165 15.83 -23.98 17.37
CA GLU A 165 17.28 -23.87 17.06
C GLU A 165 17.60 -23.04 15.80
N MET A 166 16.60 -22.57 15.06
CA MET A 166 16.82 -21.75 13.85
C MET A 166 16.76 -20.25 14.11
N VAL A 167 16.30 -19.84 15.31
CA VAL A 167 16.17 -18.42 15.70
C VAL A 167 17.46 -17.86 16.30
N ASP A 168 18.34 -18.71 16.86
CA ASP A 168 19.58 -18.27 17.50
C ASP A 168 20.77 -18.11 16.53
N CYS A 169 20.68 -18.62 15.29
CA CYS A 169 21.82 -18.62 14.36
C CYS A 169 21.94 -17.35 13.50
N VAL A 170 20.94 -16.46 13.54
CA VAL A 170 20.93 -15.20 12.74
C VAL A 170 21.42 -14.00 13.58
N LEU A 171 21.57 -14.14 14.89
CA LEU A 171 21.93 -13.03 15.79
C LEU A 171 23.40 -13.02 16.27
N GLN A 172 24.29 -13.82 15.68
CA GLN A 172 25.71 -13.90 16.12
C GLN A 172 26.76 -13.41 15.12
N ASP A 173 26.36 -12.73 14.04
CA ASP A 173 27.33 -12.08 13.15
C ASP A 173 27.47 -10.59 13.53
N GLU A 174 28.38 -10.30 14.48
CA GLU A 174 28.65 -8.95 15.00
C GLU A 174 29.13 -7.96 13.92
N ASN A 175 29.41 -8.43 12.69
CA ASN A 175 29.93 -7.65 11.59
C ASN A 175 28.92 -7.24 10.51
N LEU A 176 27.62 -7.57 10.65
CA LEU A 176 26.57 -7.13 9.71
C LEU A 176 25.56 -6.17 10.37
N LYS A 177 26.04 -5.18 11.12
CA LYS A 177 25.24 -3.99 11.40
C LYS A 177 25.10 -3.18 10.12
N ILE A 178 24.08 -3.48 9.31
CA ILE A 178 23.58 -2.49 8.35
C ILE A 178 23.02 -1.36 9.22
N ASN A 179 23.78 -0.28 9.34
CA ASN A 179 23.27 0.98 9.84
C ASN A 179 22.24 1.47 8.81
N VAL A 180 20.99 1.01 8.96
CA VAL A 180 19.86 1.75 8.44
C VAL A 180 19.87 3.03 9.27
N GLU A 181 20.48 4.10 8.75
CA GLU A 181 20.30 5.42 9.34
C GLU A 181 18.79 5.61 9.51
N TYR A 182 18.37 5.88 10.75
CA TYR A 182 16.98 6.21 11.04
C TYR A 182 16.62 7.44 10.21
N LEU A 183 15.98 7.23 9.07
CA LEU A 183 15.44 8.28 8.23
C LEU A 183 14.28 8.92 9.01
N LYS A 184 14.64 9.89 9.86
CA LYS A 184 13.71 10.77 10.54
C LYS A 184 13.14 11.73 9.49
N TYR A 185 12.22 11.23 8.66
CA TYR A 185 11.45 12.09 7.78
C TYR A 185 10.53 12.96 8.64
N GLN A 186 10.58 14.27 8.42
CA GLN A 186 9.84 15.28 9.16
C GLN A 186 9.25 16.29 8.17
N GLY A 187 8.18 16.98 8.58
CA GLY A 187 7.52 18.00 7.79
C GLY A 187 6.07 17.69 7.48
N LEU A 188 5.54 18.32 6.43
CA LEU A 188 4.13 18.25 6.06
C LEU A 188 3.92 17.26 4.92
N ILE A 189 3.03 16.30 5.15
CA ILE A 189 2.63 15.32 4.15
C ILE A 189 1.14 15.50 3.87
N ALA A 190 0.78 15.70 2.61
CA ALA A 190 -0.61 15.70 2.19
C ALA A 190 -1.09 14.24 1.98
N PRO A 191 -2.08 13.73 2.74
CA PRO A 191 -2.73 12.48 2.40
C PRO A 191 -3.65 12.73 1.20
N VAL A 192 -3.23 12.27 0.02
CA VAL A 192 -3.88 12.64 -1.24
C VAL A 192 -5.17 11.84 -1.46
N PHE A 193 -6.15 12.48 -2.07
CA PHE A 193 -7.35 11.81 -2.56
C PHE A 193 -7.00 10.91 -3.76
N THR A 194 -7.70 9.78 -3.89
CA THR A 194 -7.68 9.00 -5.12
C THR A 194 -8.77 9.54 -6.06
N PRO A 195 -8.42 10.05 -7.24
CA PRO A 195 -9.43 10.53 -8.17
C PRO A 195 -10.23 9.37 -8.78
N PHE A 196 -11.55 9.52 -8.85
CA PHE A 196 -12.43 8.56 -9.52
C PHE A 196 -13.21 9.24 -10.64
N HIS A 197 -13.54 8.49 -11.69
CA HIS A 197 -14.52 8.93 -12.66
C HIS A 197 -15.93 8.91 -12.05
N ASP A 198 -16.80 9.81 -12.52
CA ASP A 198 -18.22 9.78 -12.19
C ASP A 198 -18.98 8.77 -13.09
N ASP A 199 -18.45 7.55 -13.15
CA ASP A 199 -19.12 6.41 -13.76
C ASP A 199 -19.71 5.49 -12.67
N LEU A 200 -20.61 4.57 -13.05
CA LEU A 200 -21.25 3.66 -12.11
C LEU A 200 -20.24 2.80 -11.33
N GLY A 201 -19.08 2.52 -11.92
CA GLY A 201 -18.04 1.69 -11.31
C GLY A 201 -17.10 2.46 -10.37
N ARG A 202 -17.16 3.79 -10.36
CA ARG A 202 -16.18 4.67 -9.70
C ARG A 202 -14.75 4.24 -10.06
N THR A 203 -14.50 4.11 -11.36
CA THR A 203 -13.21 3.67 -11.88
C THR A 203 -12.13 4.71 -11.63
N LEU A 204 -10.87 4.29 -11.49
CA LEU A 204 -9.74 5.18 -11.21
C LEU A 204 -9.56 6.22 -12.33
N ASN A 205 -9.42 7.49 -11.94
CA ASN A 205 -9.13 8.60 -12.85
C ASN A 205 -7.68 9.08 -12.66
N LEU A 206 -6.72 8.26 -13.09
CA LEU A 206 -5.29 8.51 -12.85
C LEU A 206 -4.75 9.73 -13.63
N GLU A 207 -5.47 10.21 -14.64
CA GLU A 207 -5.08 11.35 -15.49
C GLU A 207 -5.03 12.69 -14.72
N VAL A 208 -5.69 12.78 -13.56
CA VAL A 208 -5.70 13.97 -12.69
C VAL A 208 -4.40 14.07 -11.86
N LEU A 209 -3.73 12.94 -11.62
CA LEU A 209 -2.60 12.87 -10.69
C LEU A 209 -1.40 13.76 -11.06
N PRO A 210 -0.99 13.92 -12.34
CA PRO A 210 0.11 14.82 -12.69
C PRO A 210 -0.16 16.29 -12.32
N ALA A 211 -1.35 16.80 -12.65
CA ALA A 211 -1.75 18.16 -12.28
C ALA A 211 -1.87 18.31 -10.75
N TYR A 212 -2.33 17.27 -10.07
CA TYR A 212 -2.43 17.25 -8.62
C TYR A 212 -1.05 17.28 -7.95
N ALA A 213 -0.10 16.45 -8.40
CA ALA A 213 1.26 16.47 -7.89
C ALA A 213 1.92 17.85 -8.09
N GLN A 214 1.76 18.45 -9.27
CA GLN A 214 2.29 19.79 -9.55
C GLN A 214 1.67 20.85 -8.62
N TYR A 215 0.35 20.82 -8.41
CA TYR A 215 -0.34 21.72 -7.49
C TYR A 215 0.23 21.64 -6.06
N LEU A 216 0.51 20.43 -5.56
CA LEU A 216 1.09 20.26 -4.22
C LEU A 216 2.56 20.74 -4.16
N ILE A 217 3.34 20.52 -5.21
CA ILE A 217 4.72 21.01 -5.33
C ILE A 217 4.75 22.54 -5.31
N ASP A 218 3.90 23.17 -6.12
CA ASP A 218 3.80 24.64 -6.19
C ASP A 218 3.35 25.24 -4.85
N ALA A 219 2.55 24.50 -4.07
CA ALA A 219 2.14 24.86 -2.73
C ALA A 219 3.21 24.60 -1.64
N GLY A 220 4.39 24.08 -2.01
CA GLY A 220 5.49 23.80 -1.07
C GLY A 220 5.28 22.59 -0.16
N ILE A 221 4.42 21.64 -0.55
CA ILE A 221 4.27 20.37 0.15
C ILE A 221 5.48 19.48 -0.15
N SER A 222 6.05 18.85 0.90
CA SER A 222 7.29 18.06 0.78
C SER A 222 7.05 16.55 0.64
N GLY A 223 5.82 16.09 0.83
CA GLY A 223 5.49 14.68 0.69
C GLY A 223 4.00 14.40 0.55
N VAL A 224 3.69 13.18 0.08
CA VAL A 224 2.33 12.69 -0.08
C VAL A 224 2.15 11.34 0.61
N LEU A 225 0.97 11.12 1.17
CA LEU A 225 0.52 9.83 1.65
C LEU A 225 -0.56 9.29 0.70
N VAL A 226 -0.25 8.22 -0.01
CA VAL A 226 -1.17 7.57 -0.94
C VAL A 226 -1.90 6.41 -0.28
N ASN A 227 -3.09 6.07 -0.80
CA ASN A 227 -3.93 4.96 -0.32
C ASN A 227 -4.35 5.05 1.16
N GLY A 228 -4.19 6.22 1.80
CA GLY A 228 -4.67 6.45 3.16
C GLY A 228 -6.21 6.46 3.25
N THR A 229 -6.72 6.78 4.43
CA THR A 229 -8.17 7.01 4.63
C THR A 229 -8.71 8.05 3.66
N THR A 230 -8.00 9.17 3.49
CA THR A 230 -8.32 10.25 2.56
C THR A 230 -8.31 9.77 1.10
N GLY A 231 -7.41 8.86 0.76
CA GLY A 231 -7.32 8.24 -0.57
C GLY A 231 -8.30 7.10 -0.79
N GLU A 232 -9.19 6.80 0.16
CA GLU A 232 -10.15 5.69 0.08
C GLU A 232 -9.49 4.33 -0.18
N GLY A 233 -8.25 4.13 0.29
CA GLY A 233 -7.47 2.92 -0.03
C GLY A 233 -8.12 1.61 0.37
N MET A 234 -8.93 1.63 1.43
CA MET A 234 -9.63 0.45 1.94
C MET A 234 -10.88 0.11 1.13
N SER A 235 -11.28 1.00 0.22
CA SER A 235 -12.35 0.80 -0.76
C SER A 235 -11.83 0.33 -2.12
N MET A 236 -10.50 0.17 -2.25
CA MET A 236 -9.82 -0.22 -3.49
C MET A 236 -9.35 -1.67 -3.47
N SER A 237 -9.29 -2.31 -4.64
CA SER A 237 -8.63 -3.60 -4.79
C SER A 237 -7.11 -3.46 -4.59
N VAL A 238 -6.43 -4.59 -4.39
CA VAL A 238 -4.96 -4.63 -4.32
C VAL A 238 -4.35 -4.06 -5.59
N GLU A 239 -4.88 -4.44 -6.76
CA GLU A 239 -4.42 -3.96 -8.06
C GLU A 239 -4.62 -2.45 -8.23
N GLU A 240 -5.76 -1.92 -7.82
CA GLU A 240 -6.02 -0.47 -7.86
C GLU A 240 -5.03 0.31 -6.98
N ARG A 241 -4.80 -0.17 -5.75
CA ARG A 241 -3.81 0.43 -4.84
C ARG A 241 -2.41 0.42 -5.44
N LYS A 242 -2.03 -0.66 -6.12
CA LYS A 242 -0.75 -0.78 -6.82
C LYS A 242 -0.63 0.23 -7.96
N LEU A 243 -1.65 0.34 -8.81
CA LEU A 243 -1.69 1.28 -9.92
C LEU A 243 -1.57 2.74 -9.43
N VAL A 244 -2.32 3.11 -8.40
CA VAL A 244 -2.23 4.44 -7.78
C VAL A 244 -0.81 4.69 -7.25
N THR A 245 -0.22 3.70 -6.59
CA THR A 245 1.14 3.80 -6.04
C THR A 245 2.20 3.95 -7.14
N GLU A 246 2.08 3.22 -8.25
CA GLU A 246 2.99 3.29 -9.38
C GLU A 246 3.00 4.68 -10.02
N VAL A 247 1.82 5.25 -10.26
CA VAL A 247 1.72 6.61 -10.84
C VAL A 247 2.28 7.65 -9.87
N TRP A 248 1.93 7.58 -8.59
CA TRP A 248 2.48 8.50 -7.60
C TRP A 248 4.00 8.34 -7.43
N SER A 249 4.55 7.12 -7.48
CA SER A 249 6.01 6.91 -7.44
C SER A 249 6.72 7.62 -8.58
N GLN A 250 6.19 7.54 -9.81
CA GLN A 250 6.76 8.25 -10.94
C GLN A 250 6.73 9.78 -10.75
N LEU A 251 5.60 10.31 -10.30
CA LEU A 251 5.41 11.75 -10.07
C LEU A 251 6.28 12.27 -8.92
N CYS A 252 6.36 11.52 -7.82
CA CYS A 252 7.16 11.87 -6.65
C CYS A 252 8.66 11.88 -6.98
N ASN A 253 9.14 10.91 -7.78
CA ASN A 253 10.53 10.91 -8.23
C ASN A 253 10.88 12.11 -9.13
N GLN A 254 9.94 12.55 -9.98
CA GLN A 254 10.13 13.74 -10.82
C GLN A 254 10.09 15.04 -10.02
N GLY A 255 9.17 15.13 -9.06
CA GLY A 255 8.94 16.31 -8.22
C GLY A 255 9.77 16.37 -6.93
N GLN A 256 10.59 15.36 -6.66
CA GLN A 256 11.33 15.19 -5.39
C GLN A 256 10.42 15.22 -4.14
N LEU A 257 9.21 14.69 -4.26
CA LEU A 257 8.29 14.52 -3.14
C LEU A 257 8.59 13.22 -2.39
N HIS A 258 8.48 13.24 -1.06
CA HIS A 258 8.48 12.02 -0.27
C HIS A 258 7.19 11.23 -0.47
N LEU A 259 7.29 9.99 -0.97
CA LEU A 259 6.17 9.07 -1.13
C LEU A 259 6.03 8.17 0.10
N MET A 260 4.97 8.38 0.86
CA MET A 260 4.51 7.45 1.89
C MET A 260 3.33 6.63 1.35
N VAL A 261 3.38 5.29 1.47
CA VAL A 261 2.33 4.40 0.96
C VAL A 261 1.59 3.74 2.12
N GLN A 262 0.28 3.97 2.21
CA GLN A 262 -0.53 3.19 3.14
C GLN A 262 -0.71 1.77 2.60
N ILE A 263 -0.31 0.77 3.39
CA ILE A 263 -0.36 -0.66 3.02
C ILE A 263 -1.31 -1.50 3.89
N GLY A 264 -1.67 -1.01 5.09
CA GLY A 264 -2.44 -1.78 6.08
C GLY A 264 -3.93 -1.85 5.79
N GLY A 265 -4.67 -2.50 6.70
CA GLY A 265 -6.13 -2.67 6.75
C GLY A 265 -6.79 -3.39 5.55
N ALA A 266 -6.00 -4.19 4.84
CA ALA A 266 -6.48 -5.32 4.06
C ALA A 266 -6.21 -6.62 4.84
N SER A 267 -6.53 -7.77 4.24
CA SER A 267 -6.11 -9.06 4.80
C SER A 267 -4.58 -9.13 4.88
N LEU A 268 -4.02 -9.83 5.87
CA LEU A 268 -2.55 -9.88 6.05
C LEU A 268 -1.80 -10.25 4.76
N PRO A 269 -2.18 -11.28 3.97
CA PRO A 269 -1.53 -11.57 2.70
C PRO A 269 -1.47 -10.37 1.75
N ASP A 270 -2.56 -9.61 1.64
CA ASP A 270 -2.63 -8.42 0.79
C ASP A 270 -1.74 -7.30 1.33
N VAL A 271 -1.69 -7.11 2.64
CA VAL A 271 -0.79 -6.13 3.29
C VAL A 271 0.67 -6.46 2.98
N LEU A 272 1.07 -7.73 3.05
CA LEU A 272 2.44 -8.16 2.71
C LEU A 272 2.74 -7.97 1.22
N GLU A 273 1.78 -8.26 0.35
CA GLU A 273 1.90 -8.03 -1.10
C GLU A 273 2.05 -6.55 -1.44
N LEU A 274 1.28 -5.69 -0.78
CA LEU A 274 1.34 -4.23 -0.93
C LEU A 274 2.64 -3.65 -0.37
N ALA A 275 3.14 -4.18 0.76
CA ALA A 275 4.44 -3.80 1.31
C ALA A 275 5.59 -4.12 0.35
N GLN A 276 5.62 -5.35 -0.18
CA GLN A 276 6.61 -5.78 -1.18
C GLN A 276 6.55 -4.92 -2.44
N HIS A 277 5.33 -4.64 -2.93
CA HIS A 277 5.15 -3.79 -4.11
C HIS A 277 5.62 -2.36 -3.87
N ALA A 278 5.25 -1.76 -2.74
CA ALA A 278 5.65 -0.39 -2.39
C ALA A 278 7.18 -0.25 -2.32
N GLU A 279 7.88 -1.23 -1.74
CA GLU A 279 9.36 -1.26 -1.76
C GLU A 279 9.92 -1.40 -3.19
N GLN A 280 9.35 -2.29 -4.00
CA GLN A 280 9.79 -2.50 -5.39
C GLN A 280 9.67 -1.27 -6.27
N VAL A 281 8.62 -0.47 -6.06
CA VAL A 281 8.40 0.79 -6.79
C VAL A 281 9.13 1.98 -6.15
N GLY A 282 9.91 1.76 -5.10
CA GLY A 282 10.77 2.78 -4.49
C GLY A 282 10.03 3.78 -3.59
N ALA A 283 8.96 3.35 -2.89
CA ALA A 283 8.35 4.18 -1.86
C ALA A 283 9.38 4.59 -0.80
N ASN A 284 9.34 5.84 -0.33
CA ASN A 284 10.27 6.32 0.69
C ASN A 284 9.89 5.82 2.09
N SER A 285 8.61 5.52 2.32
CA SER A 285 8.13 4.95 3.58
C SER A 285 6.78 4.26 3.44
N LEU A 286 6.47 3.38 4.38
CA LEU A 286 5.21 2.66 4.48
C LEU A 286 4.42 3.17 5.68
N LEU A 287 3.10 3.21 5.55
CA LEU A 287 2.18 3.46 6.64
C LEU A 287 1.24 2.27 6.80
N CYS A 288 1.19 1.68 7.99
CA CYS A 288 0.39 0.47 8.22
C CYS A 288 -0.73 0.75 9.24
N LEU A 289 -1.98 0.62 8.79
CA LEU A 289 -3.11 0.45 9.71
C LEU A 289 -2.98 -0.90 10.44
N PRO A 290 -3.54 -1.04 11.65
CA PRO A 290 -3.65 -2.35 12.28
C PRO A 290 -4.56 -3.27 11.44
N GLU A 291 -4.55 -4.56 11.76
CA GLU A 291 -5.59 -5.47 11.30
C GLU A 291 -6.96 -4.97 11.81
N LEU A 292 -7.97 -4.91 10.93
CA LEU A 292 -9.24 -4.22 11.18
C LEU A 292 -10.37 -5.14 11.71
N PHE A 293 -10.24 -6.45 11.61
CA PHE A 293 -11.23 -7.43 12.02
C PHE A 293 -10.79 -8.23 13.26
N HIS A 294 -9.67 -8.95 13.16
CA HIS A 294 -8.93 -9.59 14.26
C HIS A 294 -7.95 -8.60 14.88
N LYS A 295 -8.52 -7.56 15.49
CA LYS A 295 -7.79 -6.41 16.02
C LYS A 295 -6.78 -6.82 17.10
N PRO A 296 -5.55 -6.26 17.08
CA PRO A 296 -4.62 -6.41 18.20
C PRO A 296 -5.21 -5.76 19.46
N ASN A 297 -5.10 -6.44 20.61
CA ASN A 297 -5.65 -5.96 21.88
C ASN A 297 -4.56 -5.42 22.83
N THR A 298 -3.30 -5.71 22.53
CA THR A 298 -2.13 -5.28 23.32
C THR A 298 -1.07 -4.64 22.43
N CYS A 299 -0.13 -3.92 23.05
CA CYS A 299 1.02 -3.36 22.33
C CYS A 299 1.87 -4.48 21.70
N GLU A 300 2.03 -5.59 22.41
CA GLU A 300 2.77 -6.78 21.98
C GLU A 300 2.14 -7.42 20.73
N ASP A 301 0.81 -7.56 20.69
CA ASP A 301 0.10 -8.06 19.51
C ASP A 301 0.34 -7.16 18.29
N LEU A 302 0.28 -5.84 18.50
CA LEU A 302 0.52 -4.86 17.45
C LEU A 302 1.98 -4.89 16.97
N ILE A 303 2.95 -4.97 17.89
CA ILE A 303 4.38 -5.09 17.56
C ILE A 303 4.61 -6.36 16.73
N ARG A 304 4.04 -7.50 17.14
CA ARG A 304 4.14 -8.76 16.40
C ARG A 304 3.56 -8.65 14.98
N TYR A 305 2.41 -8.00 14.83
CA TYR A 305 1.82 -7.75 13.52
C TYR A 305 2.75 -6.90 12.63
N LEU A 306 3.28 -5.80 13.17
CA LEU A 306 4.19 -4.93 12.43
C LEU A 306 5.52 -5.60 12.12
N GLN A 307 6.03 -6.49 12.99
CA GLN A 307 7.21 -7.31 12.73
C GLN A 307 7.02 -8.15 11.46
N ILE A 308 5.88 -8.85 11.34
CA ILE A 308 5.57 -9.66 10.15
C ILE A 308 5.48 -8.78 8.90
N VAL A 309 4.81 -7.62 9.00
CA VAL A 309 4.70 -6.66 7.89
C VAL A 309 6.07 -6.12 7.46
N SER A 310 6.94 -5.79 8.42
CA SER A 310 8.27 -5.24 8.14
C SER A 310 9.18 -6.20 7.35
N GLN A 311 9.01 -7.53 7.54
CA GLN A 311 9.78 -8.54 6.82
C GLN A 311 9.45 -8.59 5.32
N ALA A 312 8.28 -8.09 4.92
CA ALA A 312 7.87 -8.01 3.51
C ALA A 312 8.51 -6.81 2.78
N ALA A 313 8.99 -5.82 3.52
CA ALA A 313 9.70 -4.64 3.00
C ALA A 313 10.88 -4.30 3.93
N PRO A 314 11.93 -5.14 3.95
CA PRO A 314 13.00 -5.07 4.95
C PRO A 314 13.91 -3.84 4.83
N TYR A 315 13.78 -3.04 3.76
CA TYR A 315 14.60 -1.86 3.53
C TYR A 315 13.81 -0.55 3.57
N THR A 316 12.48 -0.62 3.68
CA THR A 316 11.61 0.55 3.63
C THR A 316 11.16 0.97 5.03
N PRO A 317 11.37 2.24 5.44
CA PRO A 317 10.88 2.78 6.71
C PRO A 317 9.41 2.49 6.95
N LEU A 318 9.07 1.87 8.09
CA LEU A 318 7.71 1.51 8.48
C LEU A 318 7.16 2.44 9.56
N PHE A 319 5.98 3.00 9.30
CA PHE A 319 5.21 3.79 10.25
C PHE A 319 3.91 3.08 10.61
N TYR A 320 3.49 3.20 11.86
CA TYR A 320 2.17 2.74 12.29
C TYR A 320 1.12 3.87 12.20
N TYR A 321 -0.07 3.54 11.72
CA TYR A 321 -1.19 4.47 11.64
C TYR A 321 -2.14 4.28 12.81
N HIS A 322 -2.01 5.14 13.82
CA HIS A 322 -2.90 5.20 14.96
C HIS A 322 -4.09 6.11 14.65
N ILE A 323 -5.28 5.51 14.46
CA ILE A 323 -6.54 6.21 14.22
C ILE A 323 -7.71 5.48 14.90
N PRO A 324 -7.77 5.48 16.25
CA PRO A 324 -8.69 4.66 17.02
C PRO A 324 -10.16 4.95 16.70
N GLY A 325 -10.49 6.18 16.30
CA GLY A 325 -11.85 6.55 15.87
C GLY A 325 -12.38 5.76 14.66
N LEU A 326 -11.49 5.22 13.82
CA LEU A 326 -11.89 4.36 12.68
C LEU A 326 -11.59 2.88 12.92
N THR A 327 -10.47 2.56 13.58
CA THR A 327 -10.04 1.16 13.74
C THR A 327 -10.65 0.50 14.97
N GLY A 328 -10.98 1.27 16.00
CA GLY A 328 -11.27 0.77 17.35
C GLY A 328 -10.06 0.17 18.07
N VAL A 329 -8.85 0.24 17.48
CA VAL A 329 -7.60 -0.17 18.12
C VAL A 329 -7.05 1.04 18.88
N ASN A 330 -7.36 1.10 20.18
CA ASN A 330 -7.00 2.21 21.05
C ASN A 330 -6.01 1.75 22.12
N LEU A 331 -4.73 1.72 21.76
CA LEU A 331 -3.62 1.35 22.63
C LEU A 331 -2.83 2.59 23.03
N ASN A 332 -2.19 2.59 24.20
CA ASN A 332 -1.37 3.71 24.65
C ASN A 332 -0.13 3.88 23.76
N MET A 333 -0.08 4.95 22.96
CA MET A 333 0.99 5.13 21.97
C MET A 333 2.36 5.45 22.58
N GLY A 334 2.42 6.09 23.75
CA GLY A 334 3.68 6.29 24.48
C GLY A 334 4.28 4.96 24.97
N GLU A 335 3.45 4.06 25.49
CA GLU A 335 3.86 2.71 25.90
C GLU A 335 4.29 1.86 24.70
N PHE A 336 3.48 1.85 23.63
CA PHE A 336 3.81 1.16 22.39
C PHE A 336 5.17 1.57 21.84
N LEU A 337 5.44 2.89 21.75
CA LEU A 337 6.72 3.40 21.26
C LEU A 337 7.89 3.01 22.17
N ARG A 338 7.72 2.96 23.49
CA ARG A 338 8.76 2.44 24.39
C ARG A 338 9.07 0.97 24.12
N LYS A 339 8.03 0.13 23.97
CA LYS A 339 8.15 -1.32 23.78
C LYS A 339 8.70 -1.74 22.42
N ILE A 340 8.41 -1.01 21.35
CA ILE A 340 8.87 -1.37 19.99
C ILE A 340 10.37 -1.09 19.77
N THR A 341 11.05 -0.47 20.72
CA THR A 341 12.46 -0.10 20.61
C THR A 341 13.35 -1.33 20.46
N GLY A 342 13.95 -1.48 19.28
CA GLY A 342 14.84 -2.61 18.96
C GLY A 342 14.13 -3.83 18.37
N GLU A 343 12.79 -3.84 18.36
CA GLU A 343 11.98 -4.96 17.88
C GLU A 343 11.85 -5.02 16.36
N ILE A 344 11.91 -3.85 15.69
CA ILE A 344 11.79 -3.71 14.24
C ILE A 344 12.83 -2.70 13.77
N SER A 345 13.77 -3.12 12.92
CA SER A 345 14.86 -2.26 12.43
C SER A 345 14.36 -1.12 11.54
N THR A 346 13.36 -1.37 10.69
CA THR A 346 12.79 -0.37 9.79
C THR A 346 11.74 0.54 10.44
N PHE A 347 11.32 0.26 11.69
CA PHE A 347 10.28 1.05 12.33
C PHE A 347 10.77 2.47 12.64
N SER A 348 10.07 3.45 12.09
CA SER A 348 10.50 4.86 12.06
C SER A 348 9.52 5.82 12.74
N GLY A 349 8.33 5.36 13.13
CA GLY A 349 7.42 6.10 13.99
C GLY A 349 5.94 5.88 13.72
N ILE A 350 5.12 6.89 13.99
CA ILE A 350 3.66 6.79 13.87
C ILE A 350 3.03 8.00 13.19
N LYS A 351 1.89 7.78 12.54
CA LYS A 351 0.86 8.81 12.31
C LYS A 351 -0.16 8.74 13.44
N PHE A 352 -0.20 9.77 14.28
CA PHE A 352 -1.09 9.90 15.43
C PHE A 352 -2.31 10.75 15.07
N THR A 353 -3.42 10.10 14.69
CA THR A 353 -4.70 10.75 14.41
C THR A 353 -5.64 10.62 15.61
N SER A 354 -5.42 11.49 16.58
CA SER A 354 -6.27 11.68 17.77
C SER A 354 -6.14 13.11 18.26
N THR A 355 -7.17 13.63 18.92
CA THR A 355 -7.16 14.97 19.56
C THR A 355 -6.76 14.91 21.02
N VAL A 356 -6.45 13.71 21.54
CA VAL A 356 -5.99 13.46 22.91
C VAL A 356 -4.49 13.80 23.00
N LEU A 357 -4.20 15.08 23.21
CA LEU A 357 -2.84 15.61 23.10
C LEU A 357 -1.90 15.22 24.26
N ASP A 358 -2.41 14.81 25.42
CA ASP A 358 -1.61 14.25 26.50
C ASP A 358 -0.99 12.90 26.10
N GLU A 359 -1.77 12.04 25.44
CA GLU A 359 -1.24 10.81 24.83
C GLU A 359 -0.27 11.14 23.68
N GLY A 360 -0.62 12.11 22.83
CA GLY A 360 0.26 12.57 21.75
C GLY A 360 1.62 13.05 22.27
N TYR A 361 1.64 13.80 23.37
CA TYR A 361 2.86 14.24 24.04
C TYR A 361 3.67 13.05 24.61
N ALA A 362 2.99 12.08 25.23
CA ALA A 362 3.64 10.86 25.71
C ALA A 362 4.27 10.04 24.55
N ALA A 363 3.69 10.11 23.35
CA ALA A 363 4.25 9.49 22.15
C ALA A 363 5.47 10.26 21.61
N VAL A 364 5.38 11.59 21.48
CA VAL A 364 6.48 12.46 21.01
C VAL A 364 7.72 12.34 21.89
N THR A 365 7.54 12.22 23.20
CA THR A 365 8.63 12.15 24.17
C THR A 365 9.15 10.74 24.42
N ALA A 366 8.51 9.70 23.85
CA ALA A 366 8.92 8.32 24.04
C ALA A 366 10.33 8.06 23.49
N ASN A 367 11.17 7.37 24.27
CA ASN A 367 12.57 7.07 23.97
C ASN A 367 13.35 8.32 23.53
N ASP A 368 13.25 9.41 24.29
CA ASP A 368 13.95 10.66 24.06
C ASP A 368 13.73 11.25 22.64
N GLY A 369 12.51 11.07 22.10
CA GLY A 369 12.15 11.60 20.78
C GLY A 369 12.79 10.86 19.61
N LYS A 370 13.15 9.58 19.80
CA LYS A 370 13.75 8.71 18.78
C LYS A 370 12.90 8.57 17.52
N TYR A 371 11.58 8.47 17.69
CA TYR A 371 10.64 8.17 16.60
C TYR A 371 9.96 9.43 16.06
N SER A 372 9.62 9.43 14.76
CA SER A 372 8.84 10.54 14.20
C SER A 372 7.36 10.35 14.51
N VAL A 373 6.72 11.38 15.04
CA VAL A 373 5.29 11.36 15.37
C VAL A 373 4.60 12.43 14.54
N PHE A 374 3.90 12.00 13.49
CA PHE A 374 3.12 12.90 12.65
C PHE A 374 1.76 13.13 13.29
N LEU A 375 1.40 14.39 13.53
CA LEU A 375 0.03 14.72 13.88
C LEU A 375 -0.87 14.48 12.68
N GLY A 376 -1.94 13.71 12.88
CA GLY A 376 -2.95 13.47 11.87
C GLY A 376 -4.32 14.10 12.14
N ALA A 377 -4.43 14.93 13.17
CA ALA A 377 -5.65 15.65 13.53
C ALA A 377 -5.54 17.14 13.15
N ASP A 378 -6.20 17.52 12.06
CA ASP A 378 -6.11 18.85 11.45
C ASP A 378 -6.55 20.00 12.38
N THR A 379 -7.47 19.74 13.31
CA THR A 379 -8.14 20.77 14.12
C THR A 379 -7.36 21.24 15.34
N VAL A 380 -6.22 20.60 15.64
CA VAL A 380 -5.43 20.81 16.87
C VAL A 380 -3.94 21.02 16.60
N MET A 381 -3.55 21.38 15.37
CA MET A 381 -2.14 21.59 14.98
C MET A 381 -1.40 22.56 15.90
N ALA A 382 -1.98 23.73 16.20
CA ALA A 382 -1.31 24.72 17.04
C ALA A 382 -0.96 24.18 18.43
N GLY A 383 -1.89 23.47 19.07
CA GLY A 383 -1.68 22.85 20.37
C GLY A 383 -0.67 21.70 20.33
N ALA A 384 -0.74 20.87 19.29
CA ALA A 384 0.22 19.78 19.11
C ALA A 384 1.64 20.30 18.88
N TYR A 385 1.82 21.31 18.03
CA TYR A 385 3.14 21.90 17.78
C TYR A 385 3.73 22.53 19.04
N ALA A 386 2.90 23.15 19.89
CA ALA A 386 3.34 23.66 21.19
C ALA A 386 3.83 22.53 22.15
N LEU A 387 3.36 21.30 21.96
CA LEU A 387 3.78 20.11 22.71
C LEU A 387 4.98 19.37 22.08
N GLY A 388 5.60 19.94 21.04
CA GLY A 388 6.81 19.40 20.42
C GLY A 388 6.57 18.51 19.20
N PHE A 389 5.36 18.44 18.67
CA PHE A 389 5.17 17.95 17.31
C PHE A 389 5.84 18.92 16.32
N ASP A 390 6.54 18.38 15.32
CA ASP A 390 7.19 19.18 14.27
C ASP A 390 6.76 18.76 12.86
N SER A 391 5.83 17.80 12.78
CA SER A 391 5.45 17.13 11.55
C SER A 391 3.95 16.80 11.57
N ALA A 392 3.31 16.83 10.40
CA ALA A 392 1.89 16.54 10.27
C ALA A 392 1.54 15.82 8.95
N ILE A 393 0.57 14.92 9.03
CA ILE A 393 -0.11 14.31 7.88
C ILE A 393 -1.58 14.70 7.94
N ALA A 394 -1.96 15.75 7.23
CA ALA A 394 -3.25 16.41 7.41
C ALA A 394 -4.02 16.58 6.08
N THR A 395 -5.29 16.18 6.06
CA THR A 395 -6.12 16.18 4.82
C THR A 395 -6.33 17.58 4.27
N THR A 396 -6.43 18.56 5.16
CA THR A 396 -6.58 19.97 4.81
C THR A 396 -5.40 20.52 4.01
N LEU A 397 -4.22 19.89 4.02
CA LEU A 397 -3.09 20.32 3.19
C LEU A 397 -3.36 20.22 1.68
N ASN A 398 -4.34 19.43 1.26
CA ASN A 398 -4.75 19.37 -0.14
C ASN A 398 -5.53 20.62 -0.59
N ILE A 399 -6.10 21.38 0.35
CA ILE A 399 -7.01 22.51 0.07
C ILE A 399 -6.43 23.83 0.60
N PHE A 400 -5.81 23.76 1.78
CA PHE A 400 -5.28 24.87 2.56
C PHE A 400 -3.81 24.62 2.98
N PRO A 401 -2.91 24.29 2.05
CA PRO A 401 -1.52 23.90 2.34
C PRO A 401 -0.77 24.93 3.20
N GLN A 402 -1.05 26.22 3.00
CA GLN A 402 -0.41 27.32 3.70
C GLN A 402 -0.62 27.29 5.22
N TYR A 403 -1.76 26.77 5.70
CA TYR A 403 -2.07 26.80 7.12
C TYR A 403 -1.18 25.88 7.95
N GLY A 404 -0.83 24.70 7.42
CA GLY A 404 0.08 23.78 8.11
C GLY A 404 1.44 24.43 8.40
N GLN A 405 2.00 25.13 7.40
CA GLN A 405 3.28 25.82 7.53
C GLN A 405 3.17 27.07 8.41
N GLN A 406 2.14 27.90 8.19
CA GLN A 406 1.96 29.15 8.94
C GLN A 406 1.76 28.89 10.44
N ILE A 407 0.94 27.90 10.80
CA ILE A 407 0.71 27.55 12.21
C ILE A 407 2.02 27.07 12.86
N LEU A 408 2.77 26.18 12.18
CA LEU A 408 4.06 25.69 12.70
C LEU A 408 5.06 26.83 12.89
N GLN A 409 5.17 27.73 11.91
CA GLN A 409 6.09 28.85 11.95
C GLN A 409 5.72 29.83 13.07
N CYS A 410 4.43 30.15 13.25
CA CYS A 410 3.97 31.01 14.34
C CYS A 410 4.33 30.43 15.72
N ILE A 411 4.21 29.11 15.90
CA ILE A 411 4.63 28.46 17.15
C ILE A 411 6.15 28.53 17.33
N LYS A 412 6.95 28.27 16.29
CA LYS A 412 8.42 28.37 16.35
C LYS A 412 8.91 29.79 16.68
N ASP A 413 8.22 30.81 16.18
CA ASP A 413 8.54 32.22 16.41
C ASP A 413 7.99 32.76 17.75
N GLY A 414 7.27 31.93 18.51
CA GLY A 414 6.63 32.32 19.77
C GLY A 414 5.39 33.21 19.59
N ASN A 415 4.87 33.36 18.37
CA ASN A 415 3.67 34.12 18.07
C ASN A 415 2.39 33.28 18.27
N ILE A 416 2.08 32.99 19.52
CA ILE A 416 0.97 32.09 19.89
C ILE A 416 -0.40 32.67 19.46
N THR A 417 -0.59 33.99 19.55
CA THR A 417 -1.85 34.63 19.15
C THR A 417 -2.13 34.47 17.66
N GLU A 418 -1.11 34.64 16.81
CA GLU A 418 -1.27 34.41 15.37
C GLU A 418 -1.51 32.92 15.07
N ALA A 419 -0.79 32.01 15.74
CA ALA A 419 -1.02 30.57 15.59
C ALA A 419 -2.47 30.17 15.93
N GLN A 420 -3.03 30.75 17.00
CA GLN A 420 -4.43 30.56 17.40
C GLN A 420 -5.39 31.12 16.34
N SER A 421 -5.11 32.30 15.80
CA SER A 421 -5.93 32.88 14.73
C SER A 421 -5.95 31.98 13.50
N LYS A 422 -4.78 31.51 13.04
CA LYS A 422 -4.67 30.61 11.89
C LYS A 422 -5.34 29.27 12.12
N GLN A 423 -5.22 28.70 13.32
CA GLN A 423 -5.95 27.48 13.67
C GLN A 423 -7.47 27.73 13.68
N SER A 424 -7.92 28.89 14.15
CA SER A 424 -9.34 29.25 14.16
C SER A 424 -9.88 29.37 12.74
N ASP A 425 -9.17 30.05 11.84
CA ASP A 425 -9.54 30.17 10.43
C ASP A 425 -9.65 28.79 9.78
N LEU A 426 -8.65 27.92 9.96
CA LEU A 426 -8.68 26.55 9.47
C LEU A 426 -9.88 25.76 10.03
N ASN A 427 -10.15 25.89 11.33
CA ASN A 427 -11.27 25.21 11.98
C ASN A 427 -12.63 25.72 11.50
N SER A 428 -12.77 27.01 11.20
CA SER A 428 -13.97 27.57 10.58
C SER A 428 -14.23 26.96 9.19
N ALA A 429 -13.19 26.83 8.36
CA ALA A 429 -13.32 26.17 7.07
C ALA A 429 -13.67 24.68 7.22
N ILE A 430 -12.98 23.94 8.10
CA ILE A 430 -13.29 22.53 8.40
C ILE A 430 -14.74 22.39 8.85
N GLY A 431 -15.21 23.25 9.76
CA GLY A 431 -16.57 23.22 10.30
C GLY A 431 -17.65 23.37 9.21
N ILE A 432 -17.41 24.25 8.22
CA ILE A 432 -18.29 24.39 7.05
C ILE A 432 -18.24 23.14 6.18
N ILE A 433 -17.03 22.65 5.86
CA ILE A 433 -16.85 21.46 4.99
C ILE A 433 -17.55 20.24 5.59
N THR A 434 -17.37 19.97 6.88
CA THR A 434 -17.90 18.75 7.52
C THR A 434 -19.34 18.86 8.00
N LYS A 435 -20.01 20.01 7.78
CA LYS A 435 -21.33 20.32 8.35
C LYS A 435 -22.41 19.28 8.02
N ASN A 436 -22.47 18.86 6.75
CA ASN A 436 -23.57 18.04 6.22
C ASN A 436 -23.12 16.64 5.78
N GLY A 437 -21.90 16.20 6.11
CA GLY A 437 -21.38 14.93 5.61
C GLY A 437 -20.16 14.41 6.35
N THR A 438 -19.71 13.23 5.93
CA THR A 438 -18.52 12.60 6.51
C THR A 438 -17.24 13.15 5.89
N TRP A 439 -16.12 13.00 6.60
CA TRP A 439 -14.84 13.65 6.29
C TRP A 439 -14.39 13.50 4.83
N VAL A 440 -14.37 12.28 4.29
CA VAL A 440 -13.78 12.04 2.95
C VAL A 440 -14.65 12.62 1.81
N PRO A 441 -15.98 12.34 1.73
CA PRO A 441 -16.85 12.97 0.74
C PRO A 441 -16.79 14.48 0.74
N THR A 442 -16.93 15.11 1.91
CA THR A 442 -17.01 16.57 1.96
C THR A 442 -15.69 17.24 1.67
N MET A 443 -14.56 16.64 2.08
CA MET A 443 -13.24 17.17 1.74
C MET A 443 -12.92 17.02 0.25
N LYS A 444 -13.35 15.93 -0.42
CA LYS A 444 -13.25 15.82 -1.88
C LYS A 444 -14.06 16.90 -2.61
N ILE A 445 -15.30 17.13 -2.16
CA ILE A 445 -16.15 18.19 -2.71
C ILE A 445 -15.49 19.56 -2.52
N ALA A 446 -15.02 19.86 -1.31
CA ALA A 446 -14.32 21.11 -1.03
C ALA A 446 -13.07 21.30 -1.90
N MET A 447 -12.30 20.23 -2.15
CA MET A 447 -11.17 20.28 -3.08
C MET A 447 -11.62 20.62 -4.51
N ASN A 448 -12.69 19.98 -5.01
CA ASN A 448 -13.24 20.25 -6.34
C ASN A 448 -13.79 21.68 -6.48
N LEU A 449 -14.31 22.26 -5.39
CA LEU A 449 -14.88 23.61 -5.37
C LEU A 449 -13.81 24.71 -5.26
N LEU A 450 -12.73 24.45 -4.51
CA LEU A 450 -11.74 25.48 -4.12
C LEU A 450 -10.44 25.40 -4.91
N THR A 451 -10.24 24.39 -5.74
CA THR A 451 -9.02 24.22 -6.55
C THR A 451 -9.37 24.03 -8.02
N SER A 452 -8.38 24.15 -8.91
CA SER A 452 -8.57 23.83 -10.33
C SER A 452 -8.63 22.32 -10.62
N LEU A 453 -8.52 21.49 -9.59
CA LEU A 453 -8.49 20.03 -9.72
C LEU A 453 -9.90 19.48 -9.53
N ASN A 454 -10.21 18.40 -10.26
CA ASN A 454 -11.42 17.63 -10.05
C ASN A 454 -11.03 16.18 -9.75
N VAL A 455 -11.09 15.81 -8.47
CA VAL A 455 -10.82 14.44 -7.99
C VAL A 455 -12.06 13.54 -8.05
N GLY A 456 -13.16 14.05 -8.58
CA GLY A 456 -14.40 13.31 -8.77
C GLY A 456 -15.08 12.90 -7.45
N PRO A 457 -16.07 12.00 -7.53
CA PRO A 457 -16.84 11.55 -6.36
C PRO A 457 -16.05 10.56 -5.49
N THR A 458 -16.63 10.21 -4.34
CA THR A 458 -16.21 9.06 -3.55
C THR A 458 -16.79 7.75 -4.09
N ARG A 459 -16.19 6.63 -3.67
CA ARG A 459 -16.72 5.30 -3.89
C ARG A 459 -17.72 4.93 -2.79
N GLU A 460 -18.78 4.20 -3.15
CA GLU A 460 -19.73 3.64 -2.17
C GLU A 460 -18.99 2.81 -1.09
N PRO A 461 -19.46 2.81 0.18
CA PRO A 461 -20.72 3.36 0.70
C PRO A 461 -20.65 4.84 1.14
N LEU A 462 -19.58 5.55 0.78
CA LEU A 462 -19.42 6.96 1.16
C LEU A 462 -20.38 7.83 0.36
N LYS A 463 -21.37 8.40 1.05
CA LYS A 463 -22.41 9.23 0.45
C LYS A 463 -21.89 10.63 0.15
N SER A 464 -22.14 11.08 -1.08
CA SER A 464 -21.95 12.48 -1.47
C SER A 464 -23.00 13.38 -0.84
N LEU A 465 -22.73 14.67 -0.86
CA LEU A 465 -23.72 15.70 -0.54
C LEU A 465 -24.75 15.81 -1.66
N THR A 466 -25.91 16.38 -1.32
CA THR A 466 -26.89 16.84 -2.32
C THR A 466 -26.41 18.14 -2.97
N ALA A 467 -26.89 18.44 -4.18
CA ALA A 467 -26.54 19.69 -4.87
C ALA A 467 -26.86 20.96 -4.06
N VAL A 468 -27.90 20.91 -3.20
CA VAL A 468 -28.25 22.02 -2.30
C VAL A 468 -27.19 22.19 -1.21
N GLU A 469 -26.75 21.10 -0.60
CA GLU A 469 -25.71 21.11 0.44
C GLU A 469 -24.34 21.50 -0.13
N GLU A 470 -24.00 21.06 -1.35
CA GLU A 470 -22.77 21.48 -2.04
C GLU A 470 -22.78 22.98 -2.35
N SER A 471 -23.88 23.51 -2.89
CA SER A 471 -24.04 24.94 -3.17
C SER A 471 -23.99 25.80 -1.89
N GLN A 472 -24.56 25.28 -0.79
CA GLN A 472 -24.44 25.91 0.52
C GLN A 472 -23.00 25.92 1.02
N MET A 473 -22.27 24.79 0.91
CA MET A 473 -20.86 24.72 1.28
C MET A 473 -20.03 25.73 0.49
N GLU A 474 -20.21 25.80 -0.83
CA GLU A 474 -19.50 26.73 -1.70
C GLU A 474 -19.74 28.19 -1.26
N THR A 475 -21.00 28.54 -0.99
CA THR A 475 -21.39 29.89 -0.56
C THR A 475 -20.77 30.25 0.80
N GLU A 476 -20.84 29.34 1.78
CA GLU A 476 -20.28 29.55 3.12
C GLU A 476 -18.75 29.66 3.08
N LEU A 477 -18.07 28.83 2.26
CA LEU A 477 -16.61 28.88 2.09
C LEU A 477 -16.15 30.16 1.40
N LYS A 478 -16.82 30.59 0.32
CA LYS A 478 -16.51 31.87 -0.35
C LYS A 478 -16.77 33.09 0.54
N GLY A 479 -17.60 32.94 1.56
CA GLY A 479 -17.83 33.97 2.58
C GLY A 479 -16.68 34.14 3.58
N LEU A 480 -15.72 33.21 3.63
CA LEU A 480 -14.54 33.32 4.49
C LEU A 480 -13.53 34.27 3.85
N SER A 481 -13.21 35.35 4.56
CA SER A 481 -12.32 36.43 4.08
C SER A 481 -10.90 35.99 3.74
N PHE A 482 -10.46 34.84 4.24
CA PHE A 482 -9.13 34.27 4.01
C PHE A 482 -9.09 33.23 2.88
N ILE A 483 -10.21 32.93 2.23
CA ILE A 483 -10.27 32.12 1.02
C ILE A 483 -10.35 33.09 -0.17
N THR A 484 -9.22 33.27 -0.87
CA THR A 484 -9.18 34.07 -2.10
C THR A 484 -9.84 33.30 -3.24
N SER A 485 -10.69 34.00 -4.01
CA SER A 485 -11.50 33.47 -5.12
C SER A 485 -10.70 32.89 -6.26
#